data_AF-A0A7K2ZEZ5-F1
#
_entry.id   AF-A0A7K2ZEZ5-F1
#
_cell.length_a   1.000
_cell.length_b   1.000
_cell.length_c   1.000
_cell.angle_alpha   90.00
_cell.angle_beta   90.00
_cell.angle_gamma   90.00
#
_symmetry.space_group_name_H-M   'P 1'
#
loop_
_entity.id
_entity.type
_entity.pdbx_description
1 polymer ?
#
loop_
_entity_poly.entity_id
_entity_poly.type
_entity_poly.pdbx_seq_one_letter_code
_entity_poly.pdbx_strand_id
1 'polypeptide(L)'
;MTDTQRYPTDTSGTLDEALERIHLSGPERDGWLSNHAPMAIEALVRHGHARVAHRWLDTYRPKLEDMPGSVAPVTALNWQEALGDISRVADWTAFFERETADRPWRTVLAEWWPRLLPGIAAGATHGVIRVGHAVRTLLEGEETAPRVRELAHALGYWAARRQPLPALEHLAPAPDAAAALDRVPLIADQDGGIRSRFEQLTGFPDWPGRAPSGPEAARAAIEELVRAATHRYATHGHADPIMLVHAATAPNAVLRTLPALPGTLWTPSLHAAWAA
;
A
#
# COMPACT_ATOMS: atom_id res chain seq x y z
N MET A 1 9.97 -1.24 28.92
CA MET A 1 11.10 -0.68 28.13
C MET A 1 11.33 -1.63 26.97
N THR A 2 10.58 -1.45 25.89
CA THR A 2 10.80 -2.19 24.64
C THR A 2 11.88 -1.46 23.87
N ASP A 3 13.00 -2.14 23.67
CA ASP A 3 14.13 -1.69 22.87
C ASP A 3 13.66 -1.59 21.41
N THR A 4 13.30 -0.39 20.97
CA THR A 4 12.97 -0.15 19.56
C THR A 4 14.27 -0.27 18.79
N GLN A 5 14.52 -1.45 18.23
CA GLN A 5 15.68 -1.75 17.41
C GLN A 5 15.79 -0.68 16.30
N ARG A 6 16.66 0.31 16.52
CA ARG A 6 16.97 1.34 15.52
C ARG A 6 17.74 0.65 14.40
N TYR A 7 17.05 0.39 13.30
CA TYR A 7 17.69 -0.03 12.07
C TYR A 7 18.65 1.08 11.61
N PRO A 8 19.89 0.74 11.19
CA PRO A 8 20.82 1.74 10.70
C PRO A 8 20.21 2.47 9.50
N THR A 9 20.24 3.79 9.53
CA THR A 9 19.84 4.62 8.40
C THR A 9 20.80 4.40 7.23
N ASP A 10 20.26 4.23 6.02
CA ASP A 10 21.09 4.09 4.82
C ASP A 10 21.76 5.43 4.51
N THR A 11 23.06 5.52 4.80
CA THR A 11 23.95 6.64 4.44
C THR A 11 24.78 6.35 3.19
N SER A 12 24.62 5.17 2.58
CA SER A 12 25.43 4.75 1.44
C SER A 12 24.96 5.29 0.10
N GLY A 13 23.73 5.83 0.01
CA GLY A 13 23.09 6.25 -1.24
C GLY A 13 22.51 5.10 -2.07
N THR A 14 22.71 3.84 -1.66
CA THR A 14 22.29 2.65 -2.40
C THR A 14 20.78 2.63 -2.68
N LEU A 15 19.95 2.96 -1.69
CA LEU A 15 18.50 3.01 -1.88
C LEU A 15 18.12 4.02 -2.97
N ASP A 16 18.73 5.19 -2.93
CA ASP A 16 18.41 6.31 -3.81
C ASP A 16 18.79 5.98 -5.27
N GLU A 17 20.01 5.46 -5.50
CA GLU A 17 20.46 5.00 -6.82
C GLU A 17 19.58 3.85 -7.36
N ALA A 18 19.13 2.94 -6.48
CA ALA A 18 18.26 1.84 -6.88
C ALA A 18 16.85 2.34 -7.23
N LEU A 19 16.30 3.29 -6.49
CA LEU A 19 15.00 3.92 -6.79
C LEU A 19 15.04 4.62 -8.14
N GLU A 20 16.08 5.40 -8.44
CA GLU A 20 16.24 6.07 -9.73
C GLU A 20 16.19 5.09 -10.91
N ARG A 21 16.83 3.93 -10.76
CA ARG A 21 16.80 2.85 -11.76
C ARG A 21 15.40 2.24 -11.89
N ILE A 22 14.68 2.07 -10.78
CA ILE A 22 13.33 1.47 -10.74
C ILE A 22 12.29 2.42 -11.35
N HIS A 23 12.45 3.74 -11.17
CA HIS A 23 11.52 4.75 -11.69
C HIS A 23 11.50 4.86 -13.21
N LEU A 24 12.41 4.19 -13.90
CA LEU A 24 12.38 4.02 -15.36
C LEU A 24 11.35 2.97 -15.82
N SER A 25 10.80 2.18 -14.89
CA SER A 25 9.89 1.08 -15.17
C SER A 25 8.47 1.37 -14.68
N GLY A 26 7.51 0.71 -15.30
CA GLY A 26 6.12 0.75 -14.89
C GLY A 26 5.88 0.06 -13.53
N PRO A 27 4.72 0.31 -12.91
CA PRO A 27 4.36 -0.30 -11.64
C PRO A 27 3.83 -1.74 -11.78
N GLU A 28 3.73 -2.28 -13.01
CA GLU A 28 3.18 -3.61 -13.27
C GLU A 28 3.96 -4.34 -14.38
N ARG A 29 3.76 -5.65 -14.42
CA ARG A 29 4.16 -6.55 -15.50
C ARG A 29 3.02 -7.48 -15.87
N ASP A 30 3.05 -8.05 -17.06
CA ASP A 30 2.02 -8.94 -17.59
C ASP A 30 0.60 -8.35 -17.45
N GLY A 31 0.48 -7.01 -17.52
CA GLY A 31 -0.80 -6.27 -17.43
C GLY A 31 -1.52 -6.25 -16.07
N TRP A 32 -1.05 -7.00 -15.05
CA TRP A 32 -1.71 -7.04 -13.73
C TRP A 32 -0.80 -7.36 -12.54
N LEU A 33 0.43 -7.84 -12.74
CA LEU A 33 1.31 -8.24 -11.65
C LEU A 33 2.12 -7.05 -11.19
N SER A 34 1.97 -6.62 -9.94
CA SER A 34 2.67 -5.44 -9.43
C SER A 34 4.20 -5.61 -9.46
N ASN A 35 4.89 -4.52 -9.77
CA ASN A 35 6.33 -4.41 -9.70
C ASN A 35 6.75 -4.31 -8.22
N HIS A 36 7.41 -5.36 -7.73
CA HIS A 36 7.84 -5.47 -6.34
C HIS A 36 9.18 -4.79 -6.04
N ALA A 37 9.91 -4.35 -7.08
CA ALA A 37 11.28 -3.84 -6.94
C ALA A 37 11.44 -2.74 -5.88
N PRO A 38 10.61 -1.68 -5.81
CA PRO A 38 10.84 -0.62 -4.83
C PRO A 38 10.67 -1.10 -3.38
N MET A 39 9.66 -1.93 -3.12
CA MET A 39 9.40 -2.49 -1.79
C MET A 39 10.49 -3.49 -1.38
N ALA A 40 10.98 -4.30 -2.31
CA ALA A 40 12.03 -5.29 -2.06
C ALA A 40 13.40 -4.63 -1.83
N ILE A 41 13.76 -3.61 -2.62
CA ILE A 41 15.00 -2.86 -2.45
C ILE A 41 15.01 -2.12 -1.12
N GLU A 42 13.92 -1.45 -0.77
CA GLU A 42 13.78 -0.80 0.54
C GLU A 42 13.97 -1.82 1.68
N ALA A 43 13.32 -2.99 1.59
CA ALA A 43 13.44 -4.01 2.62
C ALA A 43 14.87 -4.54 2.73
N LEU A 44 15.54 -4.81 1.60
CA LEU A 44 16.93 -5.25 1.58
C LEU A 44 17.84 -4.21 2.25
N VAL A 45 17.76 -2.95 1.84
CA VAL A 45 18.60 -1.88 2.39
C VAL A 45 18.36 -1.72 3.89
N ARG A 46 17.09 -1.63 4.32
CA ARG A 46 16.70 -1.51 5.72
C ARG A 46 17.28 -2.62 6.60
N HIS A 47 17.33 -3.84 6.08
CA HIS A 47 17.83 -5.00 6.80
C HIS A 47 19.35 -5.21 6.65
N GLY A 48 20.11 -4.18 6.25
CA GLY A 48 21.57 -4.21 6.19
C GLY A 48 22.12 -4.94 4.96
N HIS A 49 21.28 -5.16 3.94
CA HIS A 49 21.64 -5.84 2.70
C HIS A 49 21.86 -4.87 1.52
N ALA A 50 22.18 -3.60 1.79
CA ALA A 50 22.48 -2.59 0.75
C ALA A 50 23.50 -3.10 -0.29
N ARG A 51 24.58 -3.74 0.16
CA ARG A 51 25.65 -4.29 -0.72
C ARG A 51 25.17 -5.27 -1.81
N VAL A 52 23.98 -5.87 -1.67
CA VAL A 52 23.43 -6.80 -2.68
C VAL A 52 22.27 -6.22 -3.47
N ALA A 53 21.81 -5.01 -3.14
CA ALA A 53 20.60 -4.41 -3.70
C ALA A 53 20.67 -4.27 -5.22
N HIS A 54 21.74 -3.67 -5.76
CA HIS A 54 21.90 -3.51 -7.20
C HIS A 54 21.99 -4.84 -7.96
N ARG A 55 22.72 -5.81 -7.43
CA ARG A 55 22.81 -7.16 -8.03
C ARG A 55 21.46 -7.87 -8.01
N TRP A 56 20.69 -7.71 -6.93
CA TRP A 56 19.33 -8.23 -6.86
C TRP A 56 18.45 -7.55 -7.92
N LEU A 57 18.57 -6.22 -8.09
CA LEU A 57 17.83 -5.47 -9.10
C LEU A 57 18.20 -5.90 -10.53
N ASP A 58 19.48 -6.17 -10.80
CA ASP A 58 19.92 -6.72 -12.09
C ASP A 58 19.28 -8.07 -12.40
N THR A 59 19.13 -8.92 -11.37
CA THR A 59 18.44 -10.21 -11.48
C THR A 59 16.93 -10.05 -11.64
N TYR A 60 16.35 -9.00 -11.07
CA TYR A 60 14.93 -8.69 -11.16
C TYR A 60 14.55 -8.02 -12.48
N ARG A 61 15.49 -7.35 -13.16
CA ARG A 61 15.27 -6.57 -14.40
C ARG A 61 14.41 -7.26 -15.46
N PRO A 62 14.54 -8.57 -15.75
CA PRO A 62 13.68 -9.23 -16.74
C PRO A 62 12.18 -9.23 -16.40
N LYS A 63 11.80 -8.91 -15.16
CA LYS A 63 10.41 -8.76 -14.72
C LYS A 63 9.91 -7.31 -14.77
N LEU A 64 10.77 -6.36 -15.14
CA LEU A 64 10.40 -4.95 -15.27
C LEU A 64 9.91 -4.69 -16.69
N GLU A 65 8.79 -4.00 -16.78
CA GLU A 65 8.29 -3.44 -18.03
C GLU A 65 8.49 -1.92 -18.03
N ASP A 66 8.59 -1.34 -19.22
CA ASP A 66 8.76 0.10 -19.37
C ASP A 66 7.55 0.85 -18.80
N MET A 67 7.78 2.08 -18.32
CA MET A 67 6.68 2.95 -17.94
C MET A 67 5.77 3.19 -19.17
N PRO A 68 4.45 3.01 -19.07
CA PRO A 68 3.54 3.35 -20.16
C PRO A 68 3.66 4.81 -20.59
N GLY A 69 3.29 5.11 -21.83
CA GLY A 69 3.21 6.50 -22.29
C GLY A 69 2.13 7.30 -21.55
N SER A 70 2.39 8.60 -21.35
CA SER A 70 1.38 9.56 -20.91
C SER A 70 0.30 9.71 -21.99
N VAL A 71 -0.97 9.78 -21.58
CA VAL A 71 -2.13 9.92 -22.48
C VAL A 71 -2.62 11.35 -22.45
N ALA A 72 -2.92 11.87 -21.26
CA ALA A 72 -3.39 13.23 -21.06
C ALA A 72 -3.10 13.71 -19.63
N PRO A 73 -2.68 14.98 -19.42
CA PRO A 73 -2.36 15.47 -18.09
C PRO A 73 -3.51 15.31 -17.08
N VAL A 74 -3.19 14.73 -15.93
CA VAL A 74 -4.02 14.83 -14.71
C VAL A 74 -3.72 16.17 -14.04
N THR A 75 -4.78 16.85 -13.60
CA THR A 75 -4.78 18.19 -13.01
C THR A 75 -5.74 18.24 -11.82
N ALA A 76 -5.63 19.28 -10.99
CA ALA A 76 -6.56 19.52 -9.89
C ALA A 76 -8.04 19.65 -10.31
N LEU A 77 -8.31 19.96 -11.59
CA LEU A 77 -9.68 20.14 -12.11
C LEU A 77 -10.30 18.85 -12.69
N ASN A 78 -9.49 17.90 -13.16
CA ASN A 78 -9.97 16.72 -13.92
C ASN A 78 -9.55 15.37 -13.29
N TRP A 79 -8.92 15.38 -12.12
CA TRP A 79 -8.38 14.16 -11.52
C TRP A 79 -9.45 13.09 -11.26
N GLN A 80 -10.69 13.48 -10.96
CA GLN A 80 -11.79 12.55 -10.74
C GLN A 80 -12.07 11.68 -11.96
N GLU A 81 -11.89 12.22 -13.16
CA GLU A 81 -12.13 11.53 -14.43
C GLU A 81 -11.05 10.49 -14.75
N ALA A 82 -9.84 10.65 -14.20
CA ALA A 82 -8.72 9.74 -14.40
C ALA A 82 -8.61 8.67 -13.30
N LEU A 83 -9.37 8.79 -12.21
CA LEU A 83 -9.23 7.95 -11.03
C LEU A 83 -9.70 6.52 -11.32
N GLY A 84 -8.85 5.54 -11.03
CA GLY A 84 -9.14 4.12 -11.28
C GLY A 84 -8.90 3.65 -12.72
N ASP A 85 -8.32 4.50 -13.57
CA ASP A 85 -7.91 4.14 -14.93
C ASP A 85 -6.40 3.82 -14.99
N ILE A 86 -6.07 2.54 -15.10
CA ILE A 86 -4.68 2.06 -15.18
C ILE A 86 -3.94 2.58 -16.43
N SER A 87 -4.66 2.88 -17.51
CA SER A 87 -4.04 3.45 -18.72
C SER A 87 -3.44 4.85 -18.48
N ARG A 88 -3.88 5.51 -17.40
CA ARG A 88 -3.45 6.86 -16.99
C ARG A 88 -2.33 6.84 -15.96
N VAL A 89 -1.69 5.70 -15.70
CA VAL A 89 -0.70 5.57 -14.61
C VAL A 89 0.51 6.49 -14.76
N ALA A 90 0.96 6.72 -15.99
CA ALA A 90 2.03 7.68 -16.27
C ALA A 90 1.58 9.14 -16.02
N ASP A 91 0.32 9.46 -16.35
CA ASP A 91 -0.26 10.78 -16.10
C ASP A 91 -0.41 11.07 -14.61
N TRP A 92 -0.85 10.06 -13.86
CA TRP A 92 -0.94 10.10 -12.40
C TRP A 92 0.43 10.24 -11.74
N THR A 93 1.43 9.50 -12.22
CA THR A 93 2.81 9.60 -11.73
C THR A 93 3.36 11.01 -11.95
N ALA A 94 3.22 11.56 -13.16
CA ALA A 94 3.65 12.91 -13.47
C ALA A 94 2.89 13.97 -12.65
N PHE A 95 1.61 13.75 -12.37
CA PHE A 95 0.83 14.62 -11.48
C PHE A 95 1.41 14.63 -10.07
N PHE A 96 1.61 13.48 -9.43
CA PHE A 96 2.16 13.44 -8.08
C PHE A 96 3.62 13.90 -8.00
N GLU A 97 4.43 13.68 -9.03
CA GLU A 97 5.79 14.23 -9.10
C GLU A 97 5.75 15.76 -9.04
N ARG A 98 4.86 16.42 -9.78
CA ARG A 98 4.66 17.89 -9.69
C ARG A 98 4.15 18.30 -8.31
N GLU A 99 3.12 17.64 -7.79
CA GLU A 99 2.52 18.00 -6.50
C GLU A 99 3.52 17.91 -5.34
N THR A 100 4.38 16.88 -5.35
CA THR A 100 5.41 16.67 -4.32
C THR A 100 6.68 17.51 -4.53
N ALA A 101 6.91 18.03 -5.73
CA ALA A 101 7.95 19.02 -5.98
C ALA A 101 7.54 20.42 -5.48
N ASP A 102 6.26 20.78 -5.63
CA ASP A 102 5.75 22.10 -5.28
C ASP A 102 5.34 22.24 -3.81
N ARG A 103 5.03 21.11 -3.14
CA ARG A 103 4.46 21.10 -1.78
C ARG A 103 5.11 20.01 -0.93
N PRO A 104 5.20 20.19 0.41
CA PRO A 104 5.70 19.14 1.30
C PRO A 104 4.94 17.83 1.11
N TRP A 105 5.67 16.72 1.00
CA TRP A 105 5.08 15.41 0.69
C TRP A 105 4.00 14.98 1.69
N ARG A 106 4.12 15.35 2.98
CA ARG A 106 3.11 15.09 4.01
C ARG A 106 1.79 15.77 3.72
N THR A 107 1.81 16.97 3.14
CA THR A 107 0.61 17.71 2.75
C THR A 107 -0.09 17.00 1.60
N VAL A 108 0.66 16.59 0.57
CA VAL A 108 0.13 15.82 -0.56
C VAL A 108 -0.45 14.49 -0.09
N LEU A 109 0.27 13.77 0.77
CA LEU A 109 -0.18 12.52 1.36
C LEU A 109 -1.48 12.70 2.16
N ALA A 110 -1.54 13.67 3.07
CA ALA A 110 -2.72 13.92 3.89
C ALA A 110 -3.95 14.32 3.06
N GLU A 111 -3.75 15.04 1.95
CA GLU A 111 -4.81 15.41 1.03
C GLU A 111 -5.37 14.19 0.25
N TRP A 112 -4.47 13.34 -0.25
CA TRP A 112 -4.84 12.24 -1.14
C TRP A 112 -5.22 10.95 -0.42
N TRP A 113 -4.70 10.72 0.78
CA TRP A 113 -4.98 9.54 1.58
C TRP A 113 -6.49 9.24 1.68
N PRO A 114 -7.36 10.15 2.18
CA PRO A 114 -8.78 9.87 2.28
C PRO A 114 -9.49 9.68 0.92
N ARG A 115 -8.95 10.22 -0.18
CA ARG A 115 -9.50 10.04 -1.53
C ARG A 115 -9.23 8.63 -2.07
N LEU A 116 -8.12 8.03 -1.67
CA LEU A 116 -7.65 6.72 -2.14
C LEU A 116 -8.11 5.57 -1.26
N LEU A 117 -8.31 5.80 0.06
CA LEU A 117 -8.76 4.78 1.02
C LEU A 117 -9.96 3.94 0.56
N PRO A 118 -11.02 4.49 -0.06
CA PRO A 118 -12.17 3.67 -0.43
C PRO A 118 -11.88 2.58 -1.48
N GLY A 119 -10.76 2.66 -2.19
CA GLY A 119 -10.30 1.61 -3.12
C GLY A 119 -8.96 1.01 -2.74
N ILE A 120 -8.69 0.90 -1.44
CA ILE A 120 -7.46 0.34 -0.87
C ILE A 120 -7.18 -1.11 -1.32
N ALA A 121 -8.22 -1.92 -1.52
CA ALA A 121 -8.10 -3.34 -1.89
C ALA A 121 -7.61 -3.54 -3.34
N ALA A 122 -7.77 -2.53 -4.21
CA ALA A 122 -7.47 -2.65 -5.63
C ALA A 122 -5.97 -2.92 -5.90
N GLY A 123 -5.70 -3.63 -7.00
CA GLY A 123 -4.33 -4.06 -7.33
C GLY A 123 -3.72 -4.98 -6.26
N ALA A 124 -4.55 -5.79 -5.59
CA ALA A 124 -4.15 -6.59 -4.44
C ALA A 124 -3.45 -5.74 -3.36
N THR A 125 -3.97 -4.55 -3.07
CA THR A 125 -3.42 -3.61 -2.07
C THR A 125 -2.03 -3.03 -2.36
N HIS A 126 -1.41 -3.32 -3.50
CA HIS A 126 -0.03 -2.89 -3.78
C HIS A 126 0.17 -1.37 -3.81
N GLY A 127 -0.87 -0.60 -4.14
CA GLY A 127 -0.83 0.86 -4.05
C GLY A 127 -0.50 1.33 -2.62
N VAL A 128 -1.30 0.93 -1.63
CA VAL A 128 -1.06 1.31 -0.23
C VAL A 128 0.20 0.66 0.34
N ILE A 129 0.54 -0.57 -0.07
CA ILE A 129 1.78 -1.23 0.36
C ILE A 129 2.99 -0.41 -0.11
N ARG A 130 3.03 -0.03 -1.39
CA ARG A 130 4.11 0.79 -1.94
C ARG A 130 4.21 2.14 -1.23
N VAL A 131 3.07 2.79 -0.94
CA VAL A 131 3.06 4.03 -0.12
C VAL A 131 3.63 3.80 1.27
N GLY A 132 3.23 2.73 1.97
CA GLY A 132 3.74 2.44 3.32
C GLY A 132 5.23 2.12 3.35
N HIS A 133 5.81 1.60 2.26
CA HIS A 133 7.26 1.48 2.10
C HIS A 133 7.90 2.85 1.87
N ALA A 134 7.39 3.65 0.93
CA ALA A 134 7.90 5.00 0.64
C ALA A 134 7.87 5.90 1.89
N VAL A 135 6.74 5.95 2.60
CA VAL A 135 6.59 6.76 3.82
C VAL A 135 7.57 6.33 4.90
N ARG A 136 7.80 5.02 5.07
CA ARG A 136 8.80 4.55 6.04
C ARG A 136 10.20 5.11 5.72
N THR A 137 10.62 5.09 4.46
CA THR A 137 11.93 5.64 4.05
C THR A 137 12.05 7.14 4.33
N LEU A 138 10.96 7.89 4.15
CA LEU A 138 10.90 9.34 4.38
C LEU A 138 10.82 9.70 5.87
N LEU A 139 10.23 8.84 6.71
CA LEU A 139 10.14 9.07 8.16
C LEU A 139 11.43 8.73 8.89
N GLU A 140 12.12 7.67 8.46
CA GLU A 140 13.28 7.14 9.17
C GLU A 140 14.62 7.59 8.58
N GLY A 141 14.62 8.11 7.35
CA GLY A 141 15.82 8.57 6.66
C GLY A 141 15.71 10.01 6.17
N GLU A 142 16.66 10.41 5.32
CA GLU A 142 16.67 11.72 4.70
C GLU A 142 15.58 11.87 3.64
N GLU A 143 15.02 13.08 3.54
CA GLU A 143 14.06 13.46 2.50
C GLU A 143 14.82 13.81 1.21
N THR A 144 15.24 12.79 0.48
CA THR A 144 15.95 12.93 -0.79
C THR A 144 14.99 12.91 -1.98
N ALA A 145 15.40 13.50 -3.11
CA ALA A 145 14.56 13.57 -4.31
C ALA A 145 14.09 12.18 -4.81
N PRO A 146 14.93 11.12 -4.86
CA PRO A 146 14.46 9.78 -5.24
C PRO A 146 13.41 9.20 -4.29
N ARG A 147 13.50 9.46 -2.97
CA ARG A 147 12.52 8.94 -2.00
C ARG A 147 11.18 9.66 -2.08
N VAL A 148 11.20 10.98 -2.28
CA VAL A 148 9.97 11.75 -2.54
C VAL A 148 9.32 11.31 -3.86
N ARG A 149 10.14 11.10 -4.90
CA ARG A 149 9.67 10.57 -6.18
C ARG A 149 9.06 9.17 -6.06
N GLU A 150 9.62 8.30 -5.22
CA GLU A 150 9.02 6.99 -4.96
C GLU A 150 7.63 7.10 -4.32
N LEU A 151 7.41 8.05 -3.41
CA LEU A 151 6.06 8.32 -2.90
C LEU A 151 5.12 8.78 -4.03
N ALA A 152 5.58 9.64 -4.93
CA ALA A 152 4.79 10.09 -6.06
C ALA A 152 4.39 8.93 -6.98
N HIS A 153 5.32 8.03 -7.29
CA HIS A 153 5.04 6.81 -8.06
C HIS A 153 4.05 5.89 -7.34
N ALA A 154 4.19 5.74 -6.02
CA ALA A 154 3.30 4.93 -5.21
C ALA A 154 1.86 5.47 -5.18
N LEU A 155 1.71 6.78 -4.98
CA LEU A 155 0.41 7.47 -5.03
C LEU A 155 -0.20 7.40 -6.44
N GLY A 156 0.62 7.58 -7.48
CA GLY A 156 0.18 7.51 -8.86
C GLY A 156 -0.33 6.12 -9.23
N TYR A 157 0.37 5.07 -8.79
CA TYR A 157 -0.09 3.70 -8.98
C TYR A 157 -1.40 3.43 -8.24
N TRP A 158 -1.50 3.86 -6.98
CA TRP A 158 -2.72 3.69 -6.21
C TRP A 158 -3.90 4.42 -6.85
N ALA A 159 -3.73 5.66 -7.28
CA ALA A 159 -4.77 6.43 -7.97
C ALA A 159 -5.23 5.78 -9.28
N ALA A 160 -4.29 5.25 -10.07
CA ALA A 160 -4.58 4.58 -11.34
C ALA A 160 -5.29 3.22 -11.16
N ARG A 161 -5.03 2.48 -10.06
CA ARG A 161 -5.73 1.22 -9.77
C ARG A 161 -6.96 1.38 -8.90
N ARG A 162 -7.19 2.54 -8.28
CA ARG A 162 -8.23 2.74 -7.27
C ARG A 162 -9.59 2.27 -7.77
N GLN A 163 -10.08 1.20 -7.17
CA GLN A 163 -11.40 0.62 -7.43
C GLN A 163 -12.08 0.41 -6.07
N PRO A 164 -13.25 1.03 -5.83
CA PRO A 164 -13.96 0.82 -4.58
C PRO A 164 -14.58 -0.57 -4.57
N LEU A 165 -14.69 -1.15 -3.37
CA LEU A 165 -15.45 -2.37 -3.16
C LEU A 165 -16.95 -2.13 -3.46
N PRO A 166 -17.71 -3.18 -3.81
CA PRO A 166 -19.16 -3.08 -3.90
C PRO A 166 -19.76 -2.64 -2.56
N ALA A 167 -21.06 -2.29 -2.54
CA ALA A 167 -21.75 -2.08 -1.28
C ALA A 167 -21.79 -3.40 -0.50
N LEU A 168 -21.30 -3.38 0.75
CA LEU A 168 -21.14 -4.57 1.59
C LEU A 168 -22.09 -4.50 2.78
N GLU A 169 -22.70 -5.63 3.13
CA GLU A 169 -23.46 -5.79 4.36
C GLU A 169 -22.51 -5.81 5.57
N HIS A 170 -22.86 -5.08 6.63
CA HIS A 170 -22.19 -5.18 7.91
C HIS A 170 -22.75 -6.36 8.70
N LEU A 171 -21.96 -7.44 8.79
CA LEU A 171 -22.33 -8.65 9.53
C LEU A 171 -22.13 -8.44 11.04
N ALA A 172 -22.56 -9.43 11.83
CA ALA A 172 -22.51 -9.37 13.30
C ALA A 172 -21.11 -8.98 13.83
N PRO A 173 -21.05 -8.11 14.86
CA PRO A 173 -19.79 -7.59 15.36
C PRO A 173 -18.92 -8.67 15.98
N ALA A 174 -17.61 -8.54 15.78
CA ALA A 174 -16.61 -9.42 16.37
C ALA A 174 -15.91 -8.77 17.58
N PRO A 175 -15.59 -9.55 18.63
CA PRO A 175 -14.98 -9.00 19.85
C PRO A 175 -13.53 -8.53 19.66
N ASP A 176 -12.81 -9.10 18.69
CA ASP A 176 -11.40 -8.84 18.40
C ASP A 176 -11.11 -9.14 16.92
N ALA A 177 -9.92 -8.74 16.44
CA ALA A 177 -9.53 -8.87 15.03
C ALA A 177 -9.42 -10.35 14.59
N ALA A 178 -8.99 -11.25 15.47
CA ALA A 178 -8.85 -12.67 15.14
C ALA A 178 -10.22 -13.31 14.93
N ALA A 179 -11.16 -13.07 15.84
CA ALA A 179 -12.54 -13.50 15.75
C ALA A 179 -13.25 -12.86 14.54
N ALA A 180 -12.89 -11.62 14.17
CA ALA A 180 -13.39 -10.98 12.96
C ALA A 180 -12.90 -11.74 11.71
N LEU A 181 -11.59 -12.00 11.61
CA LEU A 181 -11.01 -12.75 10.50
C LEU A 181 -11.56 -14.17 10.37
N ASP A 182 -11.87 -14.84 11.48
CA ASP A 182 -12.51 -16.17 11.49
C ASP A 182 -13.94 -16.15 10.94
N ARG A 183 -14.62 -15.00 11.00
CA ARG A 183 -16.00 -14.83 10.54
C ARG A 183 -16.11 -14.27 9.13
N VAL A 184 -14.99 -13.94 8.47
CA VAL A 184 -15.00 -13.48 7.07
C VAL A 184 -15.59 -14.59 6.19
N PRO A 185 -16.70 -14.34 5.47
CA PRO A 185 -17.29 -15.33 4.58
C PRO A 185 -16.28 -15.77 3.51
N LEU A 186 -16.25 -17.07 3.23
CA LEU A 186 -15.44 -17.61 2.15
C LEU A 186 -16.05 -17.25 0.80
N ILE A 187 -15.20 -16.90 -0.16
CA ILE A 187 -15.60 -16.72 -1.55
C ILE A 187 -15.89 -18.11 -2.14
N ALA A 188 -17.08 -18.29 -2.72
CA ALA A 188 -17.54 -19.60 -3.18
C ALA A 188 -16.78 -20.06 -4.43
N ASP A 189 -16.59 -19.17 -5.40
CA ASP A 189 -15.86 -19.46 -6.63
C ASP A 189 -14.41 -18.95 -6.54
N GLN A 190 -13.47 -19.89 -6.53
CA GLN A 190 -12.04 -19.62 -6.44
C GLN A 190 -11.38 -19.45 -7.82
N ASP A 191 -12.13 -19.66 -8.92
CA ASP A 191 -11.63 -19.49 -10.28
C ASP A 191 -11.50 -18.01 -10.66
N GLY A 192 -10.55 -17.73 -11.56
CA GLY A 192 -10.26 -16.39 -12.05
C GLY A 192 -9.35 -15.55 -11.13
N GLY A 193 -9.27 -14.25 -11.44
CA GLY A 193 -8.38 -13.31 -10.77
C GLY A 193 -9.03 -12.57 -9.60
N ILE A 194 -8.25 -11.71 -8.94
CA ILE A 194 -8.74 -10.92 -7.78
C ILE A 194 -10.01 -10.09 -8.08
N ARG A 195 -10.17 -9.61 -9.32
CA ARG A 195 -11.35 -8.82 -9.73
C ARG A 195 -12.65 -9.62 -9.67
N SER A 196 -12.67 -10.85 -10.20
CA SER A 196 -13.86 -11.72 -10.13
C SER A 196 -14.17 -12.13 -8.69
N ARG A 197 -13.13 -12.26 -7.85
CA ARG A 197 -13.27 -12.52 -6.42
C ARG A 197 -13.88 -11.33 -5.67
N PHE A 198 -13.53 -10.09 -6.02
CA PHE A 198 -14.15 -8.89 -5.41
C PHE A 198 -15.64 -8.74 -5.73
N GLU A 199 -16.08 -9.16 -6.91
CA GLU A 199 -17.50 -9.11 -7.31
C GLU A 199 -18.37 -10.07 -6.49
N GLN A 200 -17.78 -11.08 -5.86
CA GLN A 200 -18.47 -12.04 -5.00
C GLN A 200 -18.59 -11.58 -3.53
N LEU A 201 -17.98 -10.45 -3.16
CA LEU A 201 -18.04 -9.96 -1.79
C LEU A 201 -19.44 -9.41 -1.48
N THR A 202 -20.09 -9.97 -0.46
CA THR A 202 -21.45 -9.58 -0.05
C THR A 202 -21.49 -8.87 1.29
N GLY A 203 -20.52 -9.12 2.18
CA GLY A 203 -20.47 -8.50 3.49
C GLY A 203 -19.21 -8.87 4.27
N PHE A 204 -18.93 -8.07 5.30
CA PHE A 204 -17.83 -8.31 6.24
C PHE A 204 -18.34 -8.24 7.68
N PRO A 205 -17.71 -8.99 8.61
CA PRO A 205 -17.88 -8.77 10.04
C PRO A 205 -17.67 -7.31 10.39
N ASP A 206 -18.57 -6.76 11.20
CA ASP A 206 -18.42 -5.40 11.73
C ASP A 206 -17.29 -5.39 12.77
N TRP A 207 -16.10 -5.01 12.31
CA TRP A 207 -14.92 -4.83 13.15
C TRP A 207 -14.20 -3.53 12.75
N PRO A 208 -13.78 -2.69 13.71
CA PRO A 208 -13.90 -2.85 15.17
C PRO A 208 -15.29 -2.53 15.75
N GLY A 209 -16.34 -2.47 14.91
CA GLY A 209 -17.67 -2.04 15.34
C GLY A 209 -17.67 -0.56 15.74
N ARG A 210 -17.93 -0.28 17.03
CA ARG A 210 -17.75 1.09 17.55
C ARG A 210 -16.27 1.44 17.49
N ALA A 211 -15.94 2.34 16.56
CA ALA A 211 -14.57 2.76 16.34
C ALA A 211 -13.86 3.18 17.65
N PRO A 212 -12.59 2.74 17.84
CA PRO A 212 -11.80 3.12 18.99
C PRO A 212 -11.66 4.64 19.08
N SER A 213 -11.73 5.19 20.29
CA SER A 213 -11.73 6.63 20.53
C SER A 213 -10.30 7.18 20.46
N GLY A 214 -10.01 7.91 19.37
CA GLY A 214 -8.78 8.67 19.18
C GLY A 214 -7.68 7.93 18.41
N PRO A 215 -6.62 8.66 18.01
CA PRO A 215 -5.59 8.13 17.11
C PRO A 215 -4.88 6.89 17.67
N GLU A 216 -4.35 6.94 18.90
CA GLU A 216 -3.59 5.82 19.46
C GLU A 216 -4.41 4.53 19.61
N ALA A 217 -5.70 4.66 19.91
CA ALA A 217 -6.59 3.51 19.99
C ALA A 217 -6.84 2.90 18.59
N ALA A 218 -6.91 3.74 17.54
CA ALA A 218 -6.95 3.24 16.16
C ALA A 218 -5.64 2.54 15.76
N ARG A 219 -4.49 3.09 16.13
CA ARG A 219 -3.18 2.45 15.90
C ARG A 219 -3.11 1.08 16.56
N ALA A 220 -3.49 0.98 17.84
CA ALA A 220 -3.48 -0.28 18.58
C ALA A 220 -4.37 -1.35 17.92
N ALA A 221 -5.55 -0.96 17.41
CA ALA A 221 -6.42 -1.87 16.66
C ALA A 221 -5.77 -2.35 15.35
N ILE A 222 -5.08 -1.48 14.60
CA ILE A 222 -4.34 -1.93 13.39
C ILE A 222 -3.19 -2.87 13.77
N GLU A 223 -2.48 -2.61 14.87
CA GLU A 223 -1.44 -3.52 15.39
C GLU A 223 -2.01 -4.90 15.76
N GLU A 224 -3.21 -4.95 16.34
CA GLU A 224 -3.95 -6.18 16.60
C GLU A 224 -4.32 -6.91 15.31
N LEU A 225 -4.85 -6.19 14.31
CA LEU A 225 -5.20 -6.75 13.00
C LEU A 225 -3.97 -7.35 12.29
N VAL A 226 -2.85 -6.63 12.24
CA VAL A 226 -1.59 -7.12 11.65
C VAL A 226 -1.13 -8.40 12.33
N ARG A 227 -1.18 -8.44 13.68
CA ARG A 227 -0.80 -9.62 14.46
C ARG A 227 -1.72 -10.80 14.14
N ALA A 228 -3.03 -10.60 14.19
CA ALA A 228 -4.03 -11.64 13.93
C ALA A 228 -3.90 -12.21 12.51
N ALA A 229 -3.77 -11.35 11.49
CA ALA A 229 -3.58 -11.75 10.10
C ALA A 229 -2.27 -12.52 9.89
N THR A 230 -1.18 -12.11 10.55
CA THR A 230 0.11 -12.81 10.49
C THR A 230 0.02 -14.22 11.09
N HIS A 231 -0.65 -14.38 12.23
CA HIS A 231 -0.87 -15.71 12.82
C HIS A 231 -1.78 -16.57 11.94
N ARG A 232 -2.84 -15.99 11.37
CA ARG A 232 -3.75 -16.68 10.44
C ARG A 232 -3.02 -17.17 9.20
N TYR A 233 -2.11 -16.36 8.65
CA TYR A 233 -1.30 -16.73 7.49
C TYR A 233 -0.50 -18.03 7.71
N ALA A 234 0.07 -18.21 8.90
CA ALA A 234 0.86 -19.40 9.23
C ALA A 234 0.06 -20.71 9.14
N THR A 235 -1.26 -20.67 9.36
CA THR A 235 -2.13 -21.85 9.33
C THR A 235 -2.95 -21.98 8.04
N HIS A 236 -3.30 -20.87 7.39
CA HIS A 236 -4.22 -20.85 6.25
C HIS A 236 -3.55 -20.50 4.91
N GLY A 237 -2.32 -19.99 4.92
CA GLY A 237 -1.62 -19.56 3.70
C GLY A 237 -1.13 -20.69 2.81
N HIS A 238 -1.32 -21.96 3.18
CA HIS A 238 -0.79 -23.10 2.43
C HIS A 238 -1.50 -23.35 1.09
N ALA A 239 -2.76 -22.91 0.93
CA ALA A 239 -3.56 -23.12 -0.28
C ALA A 239 -3.39 -22.00 -1.32
N ASP A 240 -3.46 -20.73 -0.88
CA ASP A 240 -3.20 -19.54 -1.72
C ASP A 240 -2.28 -18.57 -0.95
N PRO A 241 -0.96 -18.83 -0.92
CA PRO A 241 -0.01 -18.06 -0.12
C PRO A 241 0.11 -16.61 -0.60
N ILE A 242 -0.12 -16.35 -1.89
CA ILE A 242 0.06 -15.01 -2.45
C ILE A 242 -1.10 -14.11 -2.04
N MET A 243 -2.34 -14.59 -2.07
CA MET A 243 -3.46 -13.72 -1.70
C MET A 243 -3.48 -13.42 -0.21
N LEU A 244 -3.27 -14.43 0.64
CA LEU A 244 -3.46 -14.27 2.08
C LEU A 244 -2.39 -13.40 2.76
N VAL A 245 -1.19 -13.25 2.17
CA VAL A 245 -0.16 -12.37 2.75
C VAL A 245 -0.61 -10.90 2.76
N HIS A 246 -1.50 -10.50 1.84
CA HIS A 246 -2.00 -9.12 1.75
C HIS A 246 -2.83 -8.70 2.96
N ALA A 247 -3.56 -9.64 3.57
CA ALA A 247 -4.29 -9.42 4.81
C ALA A 247 -3.38 -9.00 5.98
N ALA A 248 -2.07 -9.30 5.92
CA ALA A 248 -1.09 -8.82 6.88
C ALA A 248 -0.31 -7.59 6.37
N THR A 249 0.05 -7.57 5.09
CA THR A 249 0.92 -6.49 4.56
C THR A 249 0.19 -5.17 4.33
N ALA A 250 -1.08 -5.19 3.94
CA ALA A 250 -1.85 -3.96 3.71
C ALA A 250 -2.16 -3.22 5.02
N PRO A 251 -2.68 -3.87 6.08
CA PRO A 251 -2.85 -3.20 7.38
C PRO A 251 -1.51 -2.72 7.96
N ASN A 252 -0.42 -3.47 7.76
CA ASN A 252 0.90 -3.06 8.21
C ASN A 252 1.40 -1.83 7.44
N ALA A 253 1.13 -1.73 6.13
CA ALA A 253 1.44 -0.54 5.34
C ALA A 253 0.67 0.70 5.82
N VAL A 254 -0.61 0.54 6.16
CA VAL A 254 -1.40 1.59 6.80
C VAL A 254 -0.78 1.99 8.15
N LEU A 255 -0.46 1.02 9.01
CA LEU A 255 0.18 1.26 10.31
C LEU A 255 1.47 2.08 10.19
N ARG A 256 2.33 1.71 9.22
CA ARG A 256 3.59 2.41 8.91
C ARG A 256 3.37 3.86 8.46
N THR A 257 2.19 4.17 7.92
CA THR A 257 1.87 5.48 7.35
C THR A 257 1.25 6.43 8.38
N LEU A 258 0.61 5.92 9.44
CA LEU A 258 -0.07 6.74 10.46
C LEU A 258 0.77 7.91 11.01
N PRO A 259 2.07 7.75 11.36
CA PRO A 259 2.87 8.86 11.90
C PRO A 259 3.11 10.03 10.92
N ALA A 260 2.85 9.81 9.62
CA ALA A 260 2.92 10.86 8.60
C ALA A 260 1.60 11.62 8.43
N LEU A 261 0.49 11.12 8.99
CA LEU A 261 -0.86 11.62 8.78
C LEU A 261 -1.39 12.43 9.99
N PRO A 262 -2.25 13.43 9.76
CA PRO A 262 -3.06 14.03 10.83
C PRO A 262 -3.84 12.95 11.62
N GLY A 263 -3.93 13.12 12.94
CA GLY A 263 -4.61 12.15 13.82
C GLY A 263 -6.08 11.90 13.47
N THR A 264 -6.76 12.87 12.84
CA THR A 264 -8.13 12.73 12.34
C THR A 264 -8.28 11.67 11.24
N LEU A 265 -7.19 11.30 10.55
CA LEU A 265 -7.20 10.27 9.50
C LEU A 265 -6.94 8.85 10.03
N TRP A 266 -6.60 8.67 11.30
CA TRP A 266 -6.20 7.35 11.81
C TRP A 266 -7.40 6.40 11.95
N THR A 267 -8.55 6.88 12.41
CA THR A 267 -9.77 6.06 12.46
C THR A 267 -10.27 5.68 11.06
N PRO A 268 -10.38 6.59 10.08
CA PRO A 268 -10.64 6.20 8.69
C PRO A 268 -9.65 5.17 8.13
N SER A 269 -8.37 5.30 8.50
CA SER A 269 -7.32 4.37 8.08
C SER A 269 -7.52 2.97 8.67
N LEU A 270 -7.97 2.86 9.92
CA LEU A 270 -8.34 1.58 10.53
C LEU A 270 -9.47 0.88 9.77
N HIS A 271 -10.54 1.60 9.43
CA HIS A 271 -11.64 1.01 8.67
C HIS A 271 -11.21 0.55 7.28
N ALA A 272 -10.38 1.34 6.60
CA ALA A 272 -9.82 0.92 5.32
C ALA A 272 -8.86 -0.27 5.46
N ALA A 273 -8.03 -0.31 6.52
CA ALA A 273 -7.15 -1.44 6.80
C ALA A 273 -7.92 -2.74 7.08
N TRP A 274 -9.08 -2.66 7.73
CA TRP A 274 -9.96 -3.83 7.91
C TRP A 274 -10.54 -4.34 6.58
N ALA A 275 -10.90 -3.42 5.68
CA ALA A 275 -11.45 -3.78 4.37
C ALA A 275 -10.41 -4.29 3.35
N ALA A 276 -9.11 -4.08 3.62
CA ALA A 276 -8.00 -4.42 2.73
C ALA A 276 -7.53 -5.87 2.93
#